data_AF-A0A7V6Q5H3-F1
#
_entry.id   AF-A0A7V6Q5H3-F1
#
_cell.length_a   1.000
_cell.length_b   1.000
_cell.length_c   1.000
_cell.angle_alpha   90.00
_cell.angle_beta   90.00
_cell.angle_gamma   90.00
#
_symmetry.space_group_name_H-M   'P 1'
#
loop_
_entity.id
_entity.type
_entity.pdbx_description
1 polymer ?
#
loop_
_entity_poly.entity_id
_entity_poly.type
_entity_poly.pdbx_seq_one_letter_code
_entity_poly.pdbx_strand_id
1 'polypeptide(L)' 'MELLTINKTLPRQVQKNLQEPVVLVHEIKKIVRELKEKNPILRNYKLMDVGLPDKNQKTPRMNLYFIKNR' A
#
# COMPACT_ATOMS: atom_id res chain seq x y z
N MET A 1 -18.13 6.44 11.64
CA MET A 1 -16.99 5.76 11.00
C MET A 1 -15.73 6.42 11.53
N GLU A 2 -14.80 5.65 12.11
CA GLU A 2 -13.50 6.17 12.52
C GLU A 2 -12.51 5.99 11.37
N LEU A 3 -11.81 7.07 11.00
CA LEU A 3 -10.82 7.07 9.93
C LEU A 3 -9.43 7.06 10.55
N LEU A 4 -8.69 5.96 10.37
CA LEU A 4 -7.30 5.86 10.81
C LEU A 4 -6.40 6.48 9.76
N THR A 5 -5.88 7.67 10.05
CA THR A 5 -4.96 8.38 9.18
C THR A 5 -3.53 8.23 9.68
N ILE A 6 -2.60 7.87 8.78
CA ILE A 6 -1.16 7.97 9.04
C ILE A 6 -0.59 9.08 8.16
N ASN A 7 -0.10 10.13 8.81
CA ASN A 7 0.70 11.16 8.16
C ASN A 7 2.15 10.68 8.11
N LYS A 8 2.65 10.40 6.90
CA LYS A 8 4.03 9.94 6.70
C LYS A 8 4.73 10.78 5.65
N THR A 9 5.88 11.33 6.05
CA THR A 9 6.78 11.99 5.11
C THR A 9 7.59 10.92 4.38
N LEU A 10 7.44 10.87 3.06
CA LEU A 10 8.22 9.95 2.24
C LEU A 10 9.65 10.48 2.02
N PRO A 11 10.68 9.62 2.02
CA PRO A 11 12.04 10.01 1.67
C PRO A 11 12.10 10.62 0.25
N ARG A 12 12.97 11.62 0.03
CA ARG A 12 13.11 12.29 -1.27
C ARG A 12 13.35 11.33 -2.45
N GLN A 13 14.13 10.27 -2.23
CA GLN A 13 14.41 9.26 -3.27
C GLN A 13 13.14 8.49 -3.66
N VAL A 14 12.31 8.15 -2.69
CA VAL A 14 11.01 7.51 -2.90
C VAL A 14 10.08 8.45 -3.65
N GLN A 15 10.04 9.74 -3.27
CA GLN A 15 9.21 10.74 -3.95
C GLN A 15 9.53 10.86 -5.45
N LYS A 16 10.82 10.78 -5.83
CA LYS A 16 11.26 10.79 -7.23
C LYS A 16 10.78 9.56 -8.01
N ASN A 17 10.71 8.41 -7.35
CA ASN A 17 10.38 7.13 -7.98
C ASN A 17 8.93 6.69 -7.70
N LEU A 18 8.07 7.56 -7.16
CA LEU A 18 6.65 7.26 -6.90
C LEU A 18 5.88 6.86 -8.17
N GLN A 19 6.39 7.25 -9.34
CA GLN A 19 5.83 6.87 -10.63
C GLN A 19 6.04 5.39 -10.95
N GLU A 20 6.99 4.72 -10.29
CA GLU A 20 7.23 3.29 -10.43
C GLU A 20 6.26 2.50 -9.54
N PRO A 21 5.38 1.67 -10.13
CA PRO A 21 4.39 0.91 -9.37
C PRO A 21 5.01 0.05 -8.26
N VAL A 22 6.18 -0.54 -8.52
CA VAL A 22 6.87 -1.40 -7.54
C VAL A 22 7.28 -0.62 -6.28
N VAL A 23 7.78 0.60 -6.45
CA VAL A 23 8.15 1.48 -5.32
C VAL A 23 6.92 1.87 -4.53
N LEU A 24 5.82 2.18 -5.22
CA LEU A 24 4.53 2.50 -4.58
C LEU A 24 4.00 1.33 -3.74
N VAL A 25 3.99 0.09 -4.27
CA VAL A 25 3.56 -1.10 -3.52
C VAL A 25 4.39 -1.27 -2.26
N HIS A 26 5.71 -1.12 -2.38
CA HIS A 26 6.62 -1.32 -1.27
C HIS A 26 6.34 -0.35 -0.11
N GLU A 27 6.10 0.92 -0.42
CA GLU A 27 5.77 1.92 0.59
C GLU A 27 4.39 1.72 1.20
N ILE A 28 3.39 1.35 0.39
CA ILE A 28 2.05 1.02 0.92
C ILE A 28 2.16 -0.17 1.88
N LYS A 29 2.93 -1.21 1.55
CA LYS A 29 3.19 -2.35 2.45
C LYS A 29 3.81 -1.92 3.78
N LYS A 30 4.77 -0.97 3.76
CA LYS A 30 5.33 -0.40 5.00
C LYS A 30 4.29 0.34 5.84
N ILE A 31 3.49 1.20 5.21
CA ILE A 31 2.41 1.93 5.90
C ILE A 31 1.42 0.97 6.54
N VAL A 32 1.03 -0.10 5.83
CA VAL A 32 0.13 -1.13 6.36
C VAL A 32 0.75 -1.87 7.54
N ARG A 33 2.05 -2.17 7.51
CA ARG A 33 2.73 -2.80 8.65
C ARG A 33 2.68 -1.89 9.88
N GLU A 34 3.00 -0.62 9.73
CA GLU A 34 2.96 0.36 10.81
C GLU A 34 1.54 0.57 11.37
N LEU A 35 0.53 0.59 10.50
CA LEU A 35 -0.88 0.62 10.89
C LEU A 35 -1.24 -0.56 11.81
N LYS A 36 -0.79 -1.77 11.47
CA LYS A 36 -1.04 -2.98 12.26
C LYS A 36 -0.28 -3.03 13.58
N GLU A 37 0.90 -2.41 13.62
CA GLU A 37 1.67 -2.25 14.85
C GLU A 37 0.94 -1.30 15.81
N LYS A 38 0.36 -0.20 15.31
CA LYS A 38 -0.41 0.77 16.11
C LYS A 38 -1.82 0.28 16.47
N ASN A 39 -2.46 -0.50 15.62
CA ASN A 39 -3.80 -1.03 15.85
C ASN A 39 -3.83 -2.56 15.62
N PRO A 40 -3.72 -3.37 16.69
CA PRO A 40 -3.69 -4.83 16.62
C PRO A 40 -4.93 -5.46 15.95
N ILE A 41 -6.09 -4.78 15.97
CA ILE A 41 -7.32 -5.24 15.30
C ILE A 41 -7.07 -5.45 13.79
N LEU A 42 -6.17 -4.65 13.21
CA LEU A 42 -5.82 -4.72 11.79
C LEU A 42 -4.92 -5.92 11.45
N ARG A 43 -4.39 -6.66 12.43
CA ARG A 43 -3.55 -7.86 12.17
C ARG A 43 -4.29 -8.94 11.40
N ASN A 44 -5.60 -9.02 11.60
CA ASN A 44 -6.47 -9.96 10.89
C ASN A 44 -6.76 -9.51 9.46
N TYR A 45 -6.28 -8.36 9.00
CA TYR A 45 -6.42 -7.93 7.61
C TYR A 45 -5.13 -8.15 6.85
N LYS A 46 -5.20 -8.66 5.62
CA LYS A 46 -4.07 -8.86 4.72
C LYS A 46 -4.20 -7.90 3.54
N LEU A 47 -3.12 -7.20 3.21
CA LEU A 47 -3.00 -6.47 1.96
C LEU A 47 -2.68 -7.49 0.86
N MET A 48 -3.54 -7.62 -0.13
CA MET A 48 -3.38 -8.47 -1.30
C MET A 48 -3.07 -7.59 -2.52
N ASP A 49 -2.02 -7.97 -3.24
CA ASP A 49 -1.61 -7.36 -4.51
C ASP A 49 -2.14 -8.25 -5.63
N VAL A 50 -2.98 -7.71 -6.52
CA VAL A 50 -3.74 -8.48 -7.52
C VAL A 50 -3.32 -8.13 -8.94
N GLY A 51 -2.16 -7.49 -9.09
CA GLY A 51 -1.56 -7.22 -10.38
C GLY A 51 -0.81 -5.90 -10.38
N LEU A 52 0.45 -5.97 -10.80
CA LEU A 52 1.18 -4.82 -11.31
C LEU A 52 0.73 -4.57 -12.76
N PRO A 53 0.65 -3.30 -13.18
CA PRO A 53 0.25 -2.97 -14.53
C PRO A 53 1.22 -3.58 -15.53
N ASP A 54 0.66 -4.33 -16.48
CA ASP A 54 1.41 -4.87 -17.61
C ASP A 54 1.97 -3.71 -18.44
N LYS A 55 3.16 -3.88 -19.03
CA LYS A 55 3.86 -2.83 -19.81
C LYS A 55 3.02 -2.29 -20.97
N ASN A 56 2.00 -3.04 -21.40
CA ASN A 56 1.12 -2.71 -22.52
C ASN A 56 -0.17 -1.96 -22.12
N GLN A 57 -0.43 -1.70 -20.83
CA GLN A 57 -1.60 -0.91 -20.43
C GLN A 57 -1.32 0.59 -20.55
N LYS A 58 -2.12 1.28 -21.39
CA LYS A 58 -2.10 2.75 -21.57
C LYS A 58 -2.25 3.53 -20.26
N THR A 59 -2.79 2.92 -19.21
CA THR A 59 -2.87 3.51 -17.88
C THR A 59 -2.51 2.44 -16.86
N PRO A 60 -1.35 2.53 -16.21
CA PRO A 60 -0.96 1.56 -15.21
C PRO A 60 -1.94 1.60 -14.03
N ARG A 61 -2.79 0.58 -13.89
CA ARG A 61 -3.69 0.40 -12.76
C ARG A 61 -3.09 -0.60 -11.78
N MET A 62 -3.05 -0.22 -10.51
CA MET A 62 -2.68 -1.10 -9.41
C MET A 62 -3.92 -1.38 -8.58
N ASN A 63 -4.23 -2.65 -8.38
CA ASN A 63 -5.36 -3.07 -7.56
C ASN A 63 -4.83 -3.65 -6.24
N LEU A 64 -5.10 -2.95 -5.14
CA LEU A 64 -4.76 -3.37 -3.78
C LEU A 64 -6.05 -3.64 -3.00
N TYR A 65 -6.12 -4.79 -2.34
CA TYR A 65 -7.27 -5.18 -1.53
C TYR A 65 -6.85 -5.43 -0.09
N PHE A 66 -7.66 -4.98 0.85
CA PHE A 66 -7.55 -5.37 2.25
C PHE A 66 -8.59 -6.43 2.57
N ILE A 67 -8.12 -7.65 2.81
CA ILE A 67 -8.99 -8.81 3.04
C ILE A 67 -8.87 -9.22 4.50
N LYS A 68 -10.01 -9.41 5.17
CA LYS A 68 -10.02 -9.97 6.53
C LYS A 68 -9.76 -11.47 6.46
N ASN A 69 -8.68 -11.94 7.07
CA ASN A 69 -8.45 -13.35 7.35
C ASN A 69 -9.60 -13.84 8.24
N ARG A 70 -10.28 -14.90 7.78
CA ARG A 70 -11.28 -15.64 8.56
C ARG A 70 -10.60 -16.43 9.67
#